data_AF-A0AAV8PTU9-F1
#
_entry.id   AF-A0AAV8PTU9-F1
#
_cell.length_a   1.000
_cell.length_b   1.000
_cell.length_c   1.000
_cell.angle_alpha   90.00
_cell.angle_beta   90.00
_cell.angle_gamma   90.00
#
_symmetry.space_group_name_H-M   'P 1'
#
loop_
_entity.id
_entity.type
_entity.pdbx_description
1 polymer ?
#
loop_
_entity_poly.entity_id
_entity_poly.type
_entity_poly.pdbx_seq_one_letter_code
_entity_poly.pdbx_strand_id
1 'polypeptide(L)'
;MTQDSTFEFERRRNRPERYDRNVTEMTLKAIKKIDKIRVDREVKHHKMRMKGKKAFEQQAAIKDLRESAWKNNASLNLRTQQADVQAHPLLQLQS
;
A
#
# COMPACT_ATOMS: atom_id res chain seq x y z
N MET A 1 -7.16 13.89 -4.27
CA MET A 1 -7.57 14.51 -5.53
C MET A 1 -7.87 15.97 -5.21
N THR A 2 -6.86 16.83 -5.28
CA THR A 2 -6.90 18.18 -4.66
C THR A 2 -7.48 19.24 -5.59
N GLN A 3 -7.44 19.01 -6.90
CA GLN A 3 -8.02 19.87 -7.92
C GLN A 3 -8.98 19.03 -8.77
N ASP A 4 -10.28 19.14 -8.51
CA ASP A 4 -11.34 18.52 -9.30
C ASP A 4 -12.46 19.53 -9.51
N SER A 5 -13.00 19.58 -10.72
CA SER A 5 -14.12 20.45 -11.07
C SER A 5 -15.43 20.08 -10.36
N THR A 6 -15.57 18.88 -9.81
CA THR A 6 -16.76 18.51 -9.02
C THR A 6 -16.93 19.36 -7.77
N PHE A 7 -15.84 19.86 -7.18
CA PHE A 7 -15.90 20.71 -5.98
C PHE A 7 -16.47 22.11 -6.24
N GLU A 8 -16.48 22.55 -7.51
CA GLU A 8 -17.01 23.86 -7.90
C GLU A 8 -18.52 23.97 -7.66
N PHE A 9 -19.23 22.83 -7.64
CA PHE A 9 -20.68 22.74 -7.43
C PHE A 9 -21.09 22.88 -5.95
N GLU A 10 -20.15 22.76 -5.02
CA GLU A 10 -20.39 22.86 -3.57
C GLU A 10 -20.26 24.30 -3.03
N ARG A 11 -19.93 25.25 -3.90
CA ARG A 11 -19.74 26.65 -3.50
C ARG A 11 -21.02 27.27 -2.96
N ARG A 12 -20.86 28.03 -1.88
CA ARG A 12 -21.93 28.84 -1.31
C ARG A 12 -22.41 29.88 -2.32
N ARG A 13 -23.71 29.88 -2.59
CA ARG A 13 -24.39 30.89 -3.42
C ARG A 13 -24.95 31.99 -2.52
N ASN A 14 -24.46 33.22 -2.67
CA ASN A 14 -24.89 34.38 -1.86
C ASN A 14 -26.03 35.19 -2.51
N ARG A 15 -26.60 34.70 -3.62
CA ARG A 15 -27.75 35.30 -4.29
C ARG A 15 -28.82 34.21 -4.44
N PRO A 16 -30.02 34.39 -3.84
CA PRO A 16 -31.12 33.47 -4.07
C PRO A 16 -31.67 33.68 -5.49
N GLU A 17 -32.08 32.58 -6.12
CA GLU A 17 -32.79 32.59 -7.40
C GLU A 17 -34.27 32.29 -7.15
N ARG A 18 -35.16 32.77 -8.02
CA ARG A 18 -36.58 32.43 -7.93
C ARG A 18 -36.78 30.94 -8.19
N TYR A 19 -37.75 30.35 -7.52
CA TYR A 19 -38.09 28.94 -7.72
C TYR A 19 -38.57 28.69 -9.15
N ASP A 20 -37.90 27.77 -9.83
CA ASP A 20 -38.35 27.15 -11.07
C ASP A 20 -38.30 25.62 -10.87
N ARG A 21 -39.45 24.96 -11.11
CA ARG A 21 -39.60 23.51 -10.94
C ARG A 21 -38.68 22.73 -11.89
N ASN A 22 -38.52 23.19 -13.13
CA ASN A 22 -37.69 22.51 -14.13
C ASN A 22 -36.22 22.55 -13.72
N VAL A 23 -35.75 23.73 -13.30
CA VAL A 23 -34.38 23.92 -12.80
C VAL A 23 -34.14 23.06 -11.56
N THR A 24 -35.09 23.02 -10.63
CA THR A 24 -34.97 22.21 -9.41
C THR A 24 -34.87 20.72 -9.74
N GLU A 25 -35.74 20.21 -10.61
CA GLU A 25 -35.72 18.79 -11.00
C GLU A 25 -34.43 18.40 -11.73
N MET A 26 -33.97 19.24 -12.67
CA MET A 26 -32.70 19.02 -13.37
C MET A 26 -31.51 19.05 -12.41
N THR A 27 -31.51 19.99 -11.46
CA THR A 27 -30.46 20.11 -10.44
C THR A 27 -30.39 18.86 -9.55
N LEU A 28 -31.54 18.36 -9.09
CA LEU A 28 -31.59 17.13 -8.28
C LEU A 28 -31.03 15.91 -9.02
N LYS A 29 -31.29 15.79 -10.33
CA LYS A 29 -30.69 14.74 -11.18
C LYS A 29 -29.19 14.96 -11.36
N ALA A 30 -28.75 16.21 -11.57
CA ALA A 30 -27.36 16.57 -11.76
C ALA A 30 -26.50 16.28 -10.52
N ILE A 31 -26.98 16.61 -9.31
CA ILE A 31 -26.27 16.34 -8.04
C ILE A 31 -25.90 14.86 -7.93
N LYS A 32 -26.88 13.95 -8.13
CA LYS A 32 -26.65 12.50 -8.09
C LYS A 32 -25.60 12.03 -9.09
N LYS A 33 -25.54 12.65 -10.26
CA LYS A 33 -24.57 12.31 -11.31
C LYS A 33 -23.17 12.82 -10.96
N ILE A 34 -23.07 14.05 -10.44
CA ILE A 34 -21.80 14.66 -10.03
C ILE A 34 -21.18 13.86 -8.89
N ASP A 35 -21.97 13.42 -7.91
CA ASP A 35 -21.49 12.59 -6.80
C ASP A 35 -20.88 11.27 -7.27
N LYS A 36 -21.54 10.56 -8.21
CA LYS A 36 -20.98 9.35 -8.82
C LYS A 36 -19.65 9.61 -9.50
N ILE A 37 -19.57 10.67 -10.30
CA ILE A 37 -18.34 11.06 -11.00
C ILE A 37 -17.22 11.35 -9.99
N ARG A 38 -17.52 12.05 -8.90
CA ARG A 38 -16.55 12.38 -7.85
C ARG A 38 -15.98 11.12 -7.21
N VAL A 39 -16.83 10.17 -6.82
CA VAL A 39 -16.42 8.89 -6.23
C VAL A 39 -15.57 8.08 -7.21
N ASP A 40 -16.00 7.96 -8.47
CA ASP A 40 -15.27 7.20 -9.49
C ASP A 40 -13.86 7.78 -9.73
N ARG A 41 -13.75 9.11 -9.76
CA ARG A 41 -12.45 9.80 -9.92
C ARG A 41 -11.57 9.64 -8.69
N GLU A 42 -12.13 9.69 -7.49
CA GLU A 42 -11.39 9.47 -6.25
C GLU A 42 -10.82 8.05 -6.18
N VAL A 43 -11.64 7.04 -6.47
CA VAL A 43 -11.21 5.63 -6.55
C VAL A 43 -10.09 5.47 -7.57
N LYS A 44 -10.24 6.07 -8.77
CA LYS A 44 -9.19 6.03 -9.80
C LYS A 44 -7.91 6.69 -9.32
N HIS A 45 -8.00 7.85 -8.68
CA HIS A 45 -6.85 8.56 -8.14
C HIS A 45 -6.14 7.75 -7.06
N HIS A 46 -6.89 7.12 -6.14
CA HIS A 46 -6.34 6.21 -5.14
C HIS A 46 -5.64 5.01 -5.78
N LYS A 47 -6.28 4.36 -6.76
CA LYS A 47 -5.69 3.24 -7.51
C LYS A 47 -4.39 3.61 -8.19
N MET A 48 -4.31 4.81 -8.80
CA MET A 48 -3.09 5.30 -9.43
C MET A 48 -1.98 5.57 -8.41
N ARG A 49 -2.31 6.11 -7.23
CA ARG A 49 -1.33 6.29 -6.14
C ARG A 49 -0.80 4.97 -5.58
N MET A 50 -1.63 3.94 -5.52
CA MET A 50 -1.25 2.61 -5.02
C MET A 50 -0.57 1.74 -6.09
N LYS A 51 -0.49 2.23 -7.33
CA LYS A 51 0.17 1.51 -8.43
C LYS A 51 1.64 1.30 -8.09
N GLY A 52 2.12 0.06 -8.18
CA GLY A 52 3.52 -0.30 -7.93
C GLY A 52 3.86 -0.62 -6.48
N LYS A 53 3.01 -0.27 -5.50
CA LYS A 53 3.23 -0.60 -4.07
C LYS A 53 3.43 -2.11 -3.86
N LYS A 54 2.60 -2.94 -4.50
CA LYS A 54 2.70 -4.41 -4.41
C LYS A 54 4.04 -4.94 -4.92
N ALA A 55 4.58 -4.37 -5.99
CA ALA A 55 5.88 -4.81 -6.53
C ALA A 55 7.02 -4.43 -5.57
N PHE A 56 6.95 -3.23 -4.98
CA PHE A 56 7.91 -2.80 -3.96
C PHE A 56 7.84 -3.69 -2.71
N GLU A 57 6.63 -3.99 -2.22
CA GLU A 57 6.41 -4.91 -1.09
C GLU A 57 6.96 -6.31 -1.37
N GLN A 58 6.76 -6.84 -2.58
CA GLN A 58 7.33 -8.12 -2.98
C GLN A 58 8.86 -8.11 -3.00
N GLN A 59 9.48 -7.06 -3.53
CA GLN A 59 10.93 -6.92 -3.55
C GLN A 59 11.51 -6.81 -2.13
N ALA A 60 10.85 -6.06 -1.25
CA ALA A 60 11.21 -5.97 0.16
C ALA A 60 11.11 -7.36 0.83
N ALA A 61 10.00 -8.07 0.64
CA ALA A 61 9.82 -9.42 1.20
C ALA A 61 10.88 -10.41 0.69
N ILE A 62 11.24 -10.37 -0.60
CA ILE A 62 12.31 -11.21 -1.15
C ILE A 62 13.65 -10.89 -0.50
N LYS A 63 13.95 -9.60 -0.28
CA LYS A 63 15.18 -9.17 0.39
C LYS A 63 15.23 -9.69 1.83
N ASP A 64 14.14 -9.55 2.58
CA ASP A 64 14.04 -10.01 3.97
C ASP A 64 14.17 -11.54 4.07
N LEU A 65 13.54 -12.28 3.15
CA LEU A 65 13.68 -13.74 3.05
C LEU A 65 15.12 -14.14 2.74
N ARG A 66 15.80 -13.43 1.85
CA ARG A 66 17.21 -13.69 1.53
C ARG A 66 18.11 -13.44 2.74
N GLU A 67 17.91 -12.33 3.44
CA GLU A 67 18.69 -11.99 4.64
C GLU A 67 18.46 -12.99 5.78
N SER A 68 17.21 -13.40 6.01
CA SER A 68 16.90 -14.43 7.00
C SER A 68 17.49 -15.79 6.63
N ALA A 69 17.40 -16.21 5.36
CA ALA A 69 18.04 -17.44 4.88
C ALA A 69 19.56 -17.39 5.06
N TRP A 70 20.19 -16.24 4.79
CA TRP A 70 21.64 -16.06 5.00
C TRP A 70 22.01 -16.17 6.48
N LYS A 71 21.30 -15.50 7.38
CA LYS A 71 21.53 -15.59 8.84
C LYS A 71 21.36 -17.02 9.37
N ASN A 72 20.35 -17.74 8.88
CA ASN A 72 20.11 -19.13 9.26
C ASN A 72 21.23 -20.07 8.78
N ASN A 73 21.70 -19.89 7.54
CA ASN A 73 22.83 -20.68 7.05
C ASN A 73 24.12 -20.37 7.84
N ALA A 74 24.39 -19.08 8.12
CA ALA A 74 25.51 -18.68 8.95
C ALA A 74 25.46 -19.32 10.36
N SER A 75 24.29 -19.33 11.00
CA SER A 75 24.12 -19.94 12.33
C SER A 75 24.27 -21.46 12.30
N LEU A 76 23.79 -22.13 11.24
CA LEU A 76 24.03 -23.56 11.02
C LEU A 76 25.51 -23.88 10.90
N ASN A 77 26.26 -23.11 10.09
CA ASN A 77 27.70 -23.33 9.91
C ASN A 77 28.50 -23.13 11.20
N LEU A 78 28.17 -22.12 12.01
CA LEU A 78 28.80 -21.94 13.33
C LEU A 78 28.52 -23.12 14.26
N ARG A 79 27.30 -23.67 14.24
CA ARG A 79 26.92 -24.82 15.06
C ARG A 79 27.70 -26.08 14.67
N THR A 80 27.86 -26.31 13.36
CA THR A 80 28.65 -27.45 12.84
C THR A 80 30.12 -27.32 13.24
N GLN A 81 30.73 -26.14 13.08
CA GLN A 81 32.12 -25.90 13.49
C GLN A 81 32.34 -26.12 14.99
N GLN A 82 31.41 -25.70 15.84
CA GLN A 82 31.48 -25.95 17.27
C GLN A 82 31.36 -27.45 17.61
N ALA A 83 30.50 -28.19 16.90
CA ALA A 83 30.36 -29.64 17.08
C ALA A 83 31.64 -30.39 16.68
N ASP A 84 32.28 -29.99 15.58
CA ASP A 84 33.53 -30.59 15.12
C ASP A 84 34.68 -30.33 16.11
N VAL A 85 34.79 -29.11 16.64
CA VAL A 85 35.79 -28.76 17.67
C VAL A 85 35.55 -29.52 18.99
N GLN A 86 34.29 -29.77 19.37
CA GLN A 86 33.93 -30.54 20.57
C GLN A 86 34.10 -32.06 20.39
N ALA A 87 34.09 -32.57 19.15
CA ALA A 87 34.34 -33.98 18.85
C ALA A 87 35.83 -34.36 18.86
N HIS A 88 36.73 -33.37 18.81
CA HIS A 88 38.19 -33.56 18.73
C HIS A 88 39.02 -33.55 20.05
N PRO A 89 38.50 -33.65 21.29
CA PRO A 89 39.38 -33.71 22.48
C PRO A 89 39.67 -35.13 23.03
N LEU A 90 39.16 -36.22 22.43
CA LEU A 90 39.35 -37.59 22.97
C LEU A 90 40.46 -38.44 22.35
N LEU A 91 41.34 -37.86 21.52
CA LEU A 91 42.46 -38.60 20.89
C LEU A 91 43.86 -38.17 21.37
N GLN A 92 43.98 -37.47 22.50
CA GLN A 92 45.28 -37.03 23.05
C GLN A 92 45.69 -37.67 24.39
N LEU A 93 45.04 -38.75 24.84
CA LEU A 93 45.44 -39.49 26.05
C LEU A 93 45.66 -40.99 25.76
N GLN A 94 46.48 -41.29 24.75
CA GLN A 94 47.10 -42.61 24.57
C GLN A 94 48.52 -42.42 24.01
N SER A 95 49.45 -42.03 24.88
CA SER A 95 50.90 -42.21 24.69
C SER A 95 51.58 -42.23 26.04
#